data_AF-A0A959KK73-F1
#
_entry.id   AF-A0A959KK73-F1
#
_cell.length_a   1.000
_cell.length_b   1.000
_cell.length_c   1.000
_cell.angle_alpha   90.00
_cell.angle_beta   90.00
_cell.angle_gamma   90.00
#
_symmetry.space_group_name_H-M   'P 1'
#
loop_
_entity.id
_entity.type
_entity.pdbx_description
1 polymer ?
#
loop_
_entity_poly.entity_id
_entity_poly.type
_entity_poly.pdbx_seq_one_letter_code
_entity_poly.pdbx_strand_id
1 'polypeptide(L)'
;PLACFILANVALRTGRNDEAIRLLEQRPSGRSFHPFPYLDFMLGLAKLQRLDADADLPFQRFLDDFKGRNFIKEAYQKLGWHYLLQGDEPRYRECMRRCRERGYTVVENDQSALREAEGNRLPHPQLLQARLLFDGGYYQRADQILRQLPAISLRDRYDQLEHTYRSGRILQQLNRPLEALQFYEKTIAEGEDDPWYFACRAALESGHIYEAMGDRSKARDLFEKCLSIKPKEHRTGLHQAAKAGLGRVK
;
A
#
# COMPACT_ATOMS: atom_id res chain seq x y z
N PRO A 1 -3.48 26.41 -3.74
CA PRO A 1 -3.67 24.99 -4.11
C PRO A 1 -2.37 24.24 -4.46
N LEU A 2 -1.52 24.77 -5.37
CA LEU A 2 -0.32 24.05 -5.81
C LEU A 2 0.75 23.88 -4.71
N ALA A 3 0.99 24.89 -3.89
CA ALA A 3 1.89 24.76 -2.72
C ALA A 3 1.39 23.69 -1.75
N CYS A 4 0.08 23.67 -1.46
CA CYS A 4 -0.55 22.62 -0.65
C CYS A 4 -0.34 21.23 -1.25
N PHE A 5 -0.51 21.07 -2.57
CA PHE A 5 -0.26 19.81 -3.27
C PHE A 5 1.17 19.30 -3.02
N ILE A 6 2.18 20.16 -3.22
CA ILE A 6 3.59 19.80 -3.07
C ILE A 6 3.89 19.41 -1.62
N LEU A 7 3.50 20.25 -0.65
CA LEU A 7 3.78 20.02 0.76
C LEU A 7 3.08 18.76 1.29
N ALA A 8 1.80 18.56 0.93
CA ALA A 8 1.06 17.37 1.31
C ALA A 8 1.65 16.10 0.69
N ASN A 9 2.08 16.14 -0.58
CA ASN A 9 2.73 15.00 -1.22
C ASN A 9 4.06 14.63 -0.53
N VAL A 10 4.87 15.63 -0.17
CA VAL A 10 6.09 15.41 0.61
C VAL A 10 5.75 14.79 1.97
N ALA A 11 4.73 15.29 2.67
CA ALA A 11 4.29 14.76 3.95
C ALA A 11 3.85 13.29 3.83
N LEU A 12 3.00 12.94 2.86
CA LEU A 12 2.56 11.57 2.59
C LEU A 12 3.74 10.64 2.28
N ARG A 13 4.67 11.05 1.40
CA ARG A 13 5.84 10.23 1.04
C ARG A 13 6.86 10.05 2.16
N THR A 14 6.75 10.82 3.24
CA THR A 14 7.64 10.76 4.41
C THR A 14 6.93 10.23 5.66
N GLY A 15 5.74 9.63 5.50
CA GLY A 15 4.98 9.05 6.62
C GLY A 15 4.41 10.08 7.60
N ARG A 16 4.41 11.38 7.26
CA ARG A 16 3.85 12.47 8.08
C ARG A 16 2.39 12.69 7.73
N ASN A 17 1.57 11.65 7.89
CA ASN A 17 0.21 11.64 7.39
C ASN A 17 -0.71 12.64 8.10
N ASP A 18 -0.56 12.86 9.40
CA ASP A 18 -1.31 13.90 10.13
C ASP A 18 -1.05 15.31 9.59
N GLU A 19 0.21 15.60 9.26
CA GLU A 19 0.60 16.87 8.64
C GLU A 19 -0.01 17.01 7.23
N ALA A 20 -0.03 15.92 6.46
CA ALA A 20 -0.68 15.90 5.15
C ALA A 20 -2.18 16.22 5.27
N ILE A 21 -2.89 15.60 6.21
CA ILE A 21 -4.31 15.87 6.49
C ILE A 21 -4.50 17.34 6.84
N ARG A 22 -3.71 17.88 7.79
CA ARG A 22 -3.78 19.28 8.21
C ARG A 22 -3.62 20.24 7.03
N LEU A 23 -2.60 20.02 6.19
CA LEU A 23 -2.34 20.85 5.01
C LEU A 23 -3.50 20.79 4.00
N LEU A 24 -4.04 19.59 3.76
CA LEU A 24 -5.11 19.37 2.78
C LEU A 24 -6.46 19.92 3.25
N GLU A 25 -6.76 19.85 4.55
CA GLU A 25 -7.95 20.46 5.15
C GLU A 25 -7.85 22.00 5.14
N GLN A 26 -6.65 22.54 5.34
CA GLN A 26 -6.38 23.99 5.31
C GLN A 26 -6.08 24.53 3.91
N ARG A 27 -6.32 23.73 2.85
CA ARG A 27 -5.97 24.13 1.49
C ARG A 27 -6.69 25.43 1.08
N PRO A 28 -6.01 26.34 0.35
CA PRO A 28 -6.68 27.53 -0.19
C PRO A 28 -7.83 27.14 -1.11
N SER A 29 -9.02 27.71 -0.88
CA SER A 29 -10.26 27.41 -1.59
C SER A 29 -11.09 28.67 -1.86
N GLY A 30 -12.13 28.55 -2.68
CA GLY A 30 -12.99 29.67 -3.09
C GLY A 30 -12.76 30.14 -4.53
N ARG A 31 -13.54 31.13 -4.96
CA ARG A 31 -13.59 31.59 -6.37
C ARG A 31 -12.25 32.12 -6.90
N SER A 32 -11.36 32.58 -6.02
CA SER A 32 -10.04 33.10 -6.37
C SER A 32 -9.01 32.01 -6.69
N PHE A 33 -9.35 30.73 -6.50
CA PHE A 33 -8.43 29.62 -6.71
C PHE A 33 -8.98 28.64 -7.74
N HIS A 34 -8.09 28.15 -8.62
CA HIS A 34 -8.48 27.13 -9.60
C HIS A 34 -8.87 25.81 -8.90
N PRO A 35 -9.97 25.16 -9.31
CA PRO A 35 -10.35 23.85 -8.79
C PRO A 35 -9.22 22.84 -8.94
N PHE A 36 -8.96 22.08 -7.88
CA PHE A 36 -7.94 21.03 -7.90
C PHE A 36 -8.47 19.75 -7.23
N PRO A 37 -9.40 19.02 -7.89
CA PRO A 37 -10.10 17.88 -7.28
C PRO A 37 -9.17 16.78 -6.77
N TYR A 38 -7.97 16.62 -7.35
CA TYR A 38 -7.00 15.63 -6.87
C TYR A 38 -6.58 15.84 -5.40
N LEU A 39 -6.70 17.06 -4.87
CA LEU A 39 -6.48 17.31 -3.43
C LEU A 39 -7.53 16.62 -2.55
N ASP A 40 -8.75 16.39 -3.05
CA ASP A 40 -9.75 15.59 -2.33
C ASP A 40 -9.38 14.10 -2.33
N PHE A 41 -8.87 13.58 -3.46
CA PHE A 41 -8.34 12.22 -3.49
C PHE A 41 -7.21 12.03 -2.46
N MET A 42 -6.24 12.96 -2.44
CA MET A 42 -5.14 12.92 -1.46
C MET A 42 -5.64 12.98 -0.01
N LEU A 43 -6.66 13.81 0.26
CA LEU A 43 -7.24 13.94 1.59
C LEU A 43 -7.96 12.65 2.01
N GLY A 44 -8.77 12.08 1.12
CA GLY A 44 -9.45 10.80 1.36
C GLY A 44 -8.47 9.68 1.63
N LEU A 45 -7.37 9.62 0.86
CA LEU A 45 -6.31 8.63 1.07
C LEU A 45 -5.65 8.78 2.44
N ALA A 46 -5.26 10.01 2.80
CA ALA A 46 -4.62 10.29 4.08
C ALA A 46 -5.55 9.95 5.26
N LYS A 47 -6.82 10.35 5.18
CA LYS A 47 -7.84 10.03 6.18
C LYS A 47 -8.08 8.51 6.31
N LEU A 48 -8.17 7.81 5.17
CA LEU A 48 -8.33 6.36 5.16
C LEU A 48 -7.13 5.65 5.79
N GLN A 49 -5.91 6.12 5.54
CA GLN A 49 -4.68 5.58 6.15
C GLN A 49 -4.64 5.76 7.67
N ARG A 50 -5.28 6.81 8.20
CA ARG A 50 -5.46 7.02 9.65
C ARG A 50 -6.64 6.24 10.25
N LEU A 51 -7.48 5.66 9.38
CA LEU A 51 -8.74 4.97 9.65
C LEU A 51 -9.86 5.91 10.10
N ASP A 52 -9.90 7.13 9.56
CA ASP A 52 -10.93 8.11 9.90
C ASP A 52 -12.31 7.68 9.37
N ALA A 53 -13.35 7.93 10.17
CA ALA A 53 -14.73 7.55 9.86
C ALA A 53 -15.35 8.36 8.71
N ASP A 54 -14.78 9.51 8.37
CA ASP A 54 -15.23 10.41 7.30
C ASP A 54 -14.32 10.36 6.05
N ALA A 55 -13.49 9.33 5.93
CA ALA A 55 -12.55 9.18 4.82
C ALA A 55 -13.23 8.99 3.45
N ASP A 56 -14.50 8.62 3.42
CA ASP A 56 -15.31 8.47 2.22
C ASP A 56 -15.65 9.81 1.55
N LEU A 57 -15.90 10.86 2.34
CA LEU A 57 -16.39 12.15 1.84
C LEU A 57 -15.45 12.79 0.80
N PRO A 58 -14.11 12.86 1.02
CA PRO A 58 -13.22 13.40 0.01
C PRO A 58 -13.16 12.53 -1.27
N PHE A 59 -13.24 11.20 -1.16
CA PHE A 59 -13.28 10.35 -2.36
C PHE A 59 -14.54 10.57 -3.18
N GLN A 60 -15.70 10.74 -2.53
CA GLN A 60 -16.96 11.05 -3.21
C GLN A 60 -16.85 12.39 -3.96
N ARG A 61 -16.36 13.45 -3.29
CA ARG A 61 -16.11 14.75 -3.94
C ARG A 61 -15.16 14.63 -5.14
N PHE A 62 -14.07 13.88 -4.99
CA PHE A 62 -13.14 13.64 -6.10
C PHE A 62 -13.84 12.98 -7.29
N LEU A 63 -14.64 11.94 -7.06
CA LEU A 63 -15.35 11.21 -8.12
C LEU A 63 -16.43 12.07 -8.80
N ASP A 64 -17.04 13.00 -8.08
CA ASP A 64 -18.06 13.91 -8.64
C ASP A 64 -17.42 15.04 -9.47
N ASP A 65 -16.36 15.66 -8.95
CA ASP A 65 -15.76 16.87 -9.52
C ASP A 65 -14.65 16.59 -10.55
N PHE A 66 -13.92 15.48 -10.43
CA PHE A 66 -12.79 15.20 -11.30
C PHE A 66 -13.22 14.74 -12.69
N LYS A 67 -12.78 15.47 -13.72
CA LYS A 67 -13.07 15.18 -15.14
C LYS A 67 -11.89 14.56 -15.89
N GLY A 68 -10.83 14.18 -15.18
CA GLY A 68 -9.66 13.52 -15.75
C GLY A 68 -9.81 12.00 -15.84
N ARG A 69 -8.70 11.33 -16.20
CA ARG A 69 -8.70 9.87 -16.47
C ARG A 69 -8.11 9.01 -15.35
N ASN A 70 -7.21 9.58 -14.56
CA ASN A 70 -6.40 8.83 -13.59
C ASN A 70 -7.07 8.79 -12.21
N PHE A 71 -6.72 7.78 -11.42
CA PHE A 71 -7.12 7.59 -10.02
C PHE A 71 -8.61 7.33 -9.79
N ILE A 72 -9.43 7.23 -10.84
CA ILE A 72 -10.86 6.91 -10.71
C ILE A 72 -11.05 5.50 -10.17
N LYS A 73 -10.28 4.52 -10.68
CA LYS A 73 -10.39 3.12 -10.23
C LYS A 73 -9.84 2.98 -8.82
N GLU A 74 -8.71 3.61 -8.55
CA GLU A 74 -8.15 3.66 -7.19
C GLU A 74 -9.11 4.30 -6.20
N ALA A 75 -9.75 5.43 -6.54
CA ALA A 75 -10.72 6.08 -5.66
C ALA A 75 -11.90 5.15 -5.31
N TYR A 76 -12.44 4.41 -6.29
CA TYR A 76 -13.46 3.40 -6.02
C TYR A 76 -12.94 2.28 -5.12
N GLN A 77 -11.72 1.77 -5.36
CA GLN A 77 -11.12 0.76 -4.50
C GLN A 77 -10.99 1.26 -3.04
N LYS A 78 -10.46 2.48 -2.84
CA LYS A 78 -10.29 3.06 -1.50
C LYS A 78 -11.62 3.33 -0.80
N LEU A 79 -12.62 3.79 -1.54
CA LEU A 79 -13.98 3.94 -1.02
C LEU A 79 -14.58 2.59 -0.63
N GLY A 80 -14.34 1.54 -1.42
CA GLY A 80 -14.72 0.18 -1.07
C GLY A 80 -14.04 -0.28 0.22
N TRP A 81 -12.72 -0.08 0.34
CA TRP A 81 -11.97 -0.40 1.55
C TRP A 81 -12.53 0.29 2.79
N HIS A 82 -12.88 1.58 2.68
CA HIS A 82 -13.56 2.30 3.76
C HIS A 82 -14.83 1.56 4.20
N TYR A 83 -15.74 1.24 3.28
CA TYR A 83 -16.99 0.55 3.61
C TYR A 83 -16.78 -0.85 4.19
N LEU A 84 -15.81 -1.61 3.67
CA LEU A 84 -15.47 -2.92 4.21
C LEU A 84 -15.05 -2.84 5.68
N LEU A 85 -14.26 -1.82 6.04
CA LEU A 85 -13.81 -1.62 7.43
C LEU A 85 -14.93 -1.16 8.36
N GLN A 86 -16.05 -0.65 7.82
CA GLN A 86 -17.27 -0.36 8.58
C GLN A 86 -18.23 -1.57 8.62
N GLY A 87 -17.85 -2.72 8.05
CA GLY A 87 -18.70 -3.91 7.97
C GLY A 87 -19.74 -3.88 6.84
N ASP A 88 -19.70 -2.90 5.95
CA ASP A 88 -20.62 -2.77 4.81
C ASP A 88 -20.03 -3.45 3.55
N GLU A 89 -20.06 -4.78 3.56
CA GLU A 89 -19.65 -5.59 2.42
C GLU A 89 -20.46 -5.30 1.13
N PRO A 90 -21.79 -5.09 1.17
CA PRO A 90 -22.55 -4.70 -0.01
C PRO A 90 -22.01 -3.44 -0.69
N ARG A 91 -21.70 -2.38 0.07
CA ARG A 91 -21.10 -1.16 -0.51
C ARG A 91 -19.66 -1.37 -0.99
N TYR A 92 -18.87 -2.21 -0.32
CA TYR A 92 -17.56 -2.64 -0.85
C TYR A 92 -17.71 -3.25 -2.24
N ARG A 93 -18.63 -4.22 -2.40
CA ARG A 93 -18.85 -4.92 -3.68
C ARG A 93 -19.35 -3.97 -4.77
N GLU A 94 -20.23 -3.04 -4.43
CA GLU A 94 -20.68 -1.99 -5.35
C GLU A 94 -19.51 -1.11 -5.80
N CYS A 95 -18.63 -0.69 -4.88
CA CYS A 95 -17.44 0.08 -5.22
C CYS A 95 -16.51 -0.71 -6.16
N MET A 96 -16.30 -2.00 -5.92
CA MET A 96 -15.49 -2.86 -6.80
C MET A 96 -16.14 -3.05 -8.18
N ARG A 97 -17.47 -3.10 -8.27
CA ARG A 97 -18.16 -3.05 -9.55
C ARG A 97 -17.90 -1.73 -10.29
N ARG A 98 -18.00 -0.59 -9.62
CA ARG A 98 -17.67 0.72 -10.21
C ARG A 98 -16.21 0.83 -10.62
N CYS A 99 -15.28 0.28 -9.84
CA CYS A 99 -13.86 0.19 -10.18
C CYS A 99 -13.63 -0.53 -11.53
N ARG A 100 -14.38 -1.60 -11.82
CA ARG A 100 -14.32 -2.28 -13.13
C ARG A 100 -14.87 -1.42 -14.26
N GLU A 101 -16.04 -0.83 -14.05
CA GLU A 101 -16.79 -0.11 -15.09
C GLU A 101 -16.27 1.28 -15.43
N ARG A 102 -15.64 1.99 -14.48
CA ARG A 102 -15.29 3.42 -14.62
C ARG A 102 -13.79 3.66 -14.61
N GLY A 103 -13.36 4.77 -15.20
CA GLY A 103 -11.95 5.15 -15.23
C GLY A 103 -11.10 4.36 -16.23
N TYR A 104 -9.79 4.60 -16.20
CA TYR A 104 -8.82 4.02 -17.14
C TYR A 104 -7.68 3.35 -16.37
N THR A 105 -6.88 2.52 -17.05
CA THR A 105 -5.74 1.78 -16.48
C THR A 105 -4.40 2.36 -16.94
N VAL A 106 -4.32 3.70 -17.05
CA VAL A 106 -3.12 4.41 -17.52
C VAL A 106 -2.02 4.38 -16.46
N VAL A 107 -2.39 4.58 -15.19
CA VAL A 107 -1.45 4.57 -14.06
C VAL A 107 -1.47 3.22 -13.34
N GLU A 108 -0.34 2.84 -12.75
CA GLU A 108 -0.18 1.55 -12.07
C GLU A 108 -1.19 1.35 -10.92
N ASN A 109 -1.52 2.41 -10.19
CA ASN A 109 -2.51 2.36 -9.13
C ASN A 109 -3.90 1.92 -9.62
N ASP A 110 -4.37 2.46 -10.74
CA ASP A 110 -5.66 2.08 -11.33
C ASP A 110 -5.62 0.65 -11.89
N GLN A 111 -4.47 0.20 -12.41
CA GLN A 111 -4.27 -1.19 -12.81
C GLN A 111 -4.35 -2.14 -11.61
N SER A 112 -3.74 -1.77 -10.49
CA SER A 112 -3.82 -2.54 -9.25
C SER A 112 -5.24 -2.59 -8.70
N ALA A 113 -5.95 -1.46 -8.73
CA ALA A 113 -7.34 -1.38 -8.31
C ALA A 113 -8.25 -2.27 -9.16
N LEU A 114 -8.05 -2.28 -10.48
CA LEU A 114 -8.78 -3.15 -11.39
C LEU A 114 -8.53 -4.64 -11.08
N ARG A 115 -7.26 -5.04 -10.91
CA ARG A 115 -6.91 -6.44 -10.61
C ARG A 115 -7.58 -6.95 -9.35
N GLU A 116 -7.61 -6.14 -8.29
CA GLU A 116 -8.32 -6.51 -7.05
C GLU A 116 -9.82 -6.69 -7.29
N ALA A 117 -10.43 -5.74 -8.01
CA ALA A 117 -11.86 -5.78 -8.32
C ALA A 117 -12.24 -6.98 -9.24
N GLU A 118 -11.34 -7.43 -10.11
CA GLU A 118 -11.52 -8.62 -10.95
C GLU A 118 -11.26 -9.92 -10.20
N GLY A 119 -10.36 -9.90 -9.20
CA GLY A 119 -10.04 -11.06 -8.37
C GLY A 119 -11.19 -11.54 -7.49
N ASN A 120 -12.24 -10.73 -7.27
CA ASN A 120 -13.42 -11.02 -6.44
C ASN A 120 -13.10 -11.55 -5.03
N ARG A 121 -11.88 -11.33 -4.56
CA ARG A 121 -11.43 -11.70 -3.22
C ARG A 121 -11.83 -10.59 -2.25
N LEU A 122 -12.38 -10.98 -1.10
CA LEU A 122 -12.66 -10.06 -0.01
C LEU A 122 -11.40 -9.93 0.86
N PRO A 123 -10.80 -8.73 1.02
CA PRO A 123 -9.66 -8.54 1.92
C PRO A 123 -10.04 -8.85 3.37
N HIS A 124 -9.12 -9.44 4.14
CA HIS A 124 -9.31 -9.59 5.57
C HIS A 124 -9.28 -8.21 6.25
N PRO A 125 -10.32 -7.78 7.00
CA PRO A 125 -10.42 -6.41 7.51
C PRO A 125 -9.23 -5.97 8.35
N GLN A 126 -8.73 -6.81 9.26
CA GLN A 126 -7.57 -6.47 10.10
C GLN A 126 -6.25 -6.38 9.31
N LEU A 127 -6.06 -7.17 8.24
CA LEU A 127 -4.88 -7.05 7.38
C LEU A 127 -4.94 -5.76 6.55
N LEU A 128 -6.14 -5.39 6.09
CA LEU A 128 -6.39 -4.13 5.41
C LEU A 128 -6.17 -2.92 6.34
N GLN A 129 -6.59 -3.01 7.61
CA GLN A 129 -6.27 -1.96 8.60
C GLN A 129 -4.76 -1.82 8.80
N ALA A 130 -4.04 -2.93 9.00
CA ALA A 130 -2.59 -2.92 9.17
C ALA A 130 -1.88 -2.34 7.94
N ARG A 131 -2.36 -2.66 6.73
CA ARG A 131 -1.90 -2.05 5.47
C ARG A 131 -2.05 -0.54 5.48
N LEU A 132 -3.26 -0.05 5.73
CA LEU A 132 -3.59 1.36 5.68
C LEU A 132 -2.79 2.17 6.70
N LEU A 133 -2.66 1.64 7.91
CA LEU A 133 -1.85 2.24 8.96
C LEU A 133 -0.37 2.28 8.58
N PHE A 134 0.17 1.20 8.01
CA PHE A 134 1.53 1.17 7.51
C PHE A 134 1.76 2.22 6.41
N ASP A 135 0.87 2.29 5.43
CA ASP A 135 0.95 3.25 4.33
C ASP A 135 0.86 4.71 4.82
N GLY A 136 0.18 4.96 5.94
CA GLY A 136 0.11 6.25 6.63
C GLY A 136 1.26 6.54 7.61
N GLY A 137 2.23 5.64 7.78
CA GLY A 137 3.34 5.82 8.72
C GLY A 137 3.03 5.46 10.18
N TYR A 138 1.85 4.90 10.48
CA TYR A 138 1.42 4.52 11.82
C TYR A 138 1.91 3.11 12.21
N TYR A 139 3.22 2.87 12.10
CA TYR A 139 3.81 1.53 12.21
C TYR A 139 3.51 0.82 13.55
N GLN A 140 3.48 1.56 14.66
CA GLN A 140 3.16 1.00 15.98
C GLN A 140 1.71 0.50 16.06
N ARG A 141 0.75 1.26 15.52
CA ARG A 141 -0.66 0.84 15.45
C ARG A 141 -0.83 -0.37 14.53
N ALA A 142 -0.12 -0.39 13.41
CA ALA A 142 -0.11 -1.55 12.50
C ALA A 142 0.44 -2.82 13.17
N ASP A 143 1.55 -2.72 13.92
CA ASP A 143 2.12 -3.84 14.69
C ASP A 143 1.13 -4.38 15.74
N GLN A 144 0.45 -3.49 16.47
CA GLN A 144 -0.57 -3.87 17.45
C GLN A 144 -1.71 -4.69 16.83
N ILE A 145 -2.19 -4.30 15.65
CA ILE A 145 -3.24 -5.05 14.94
C ILE A 145 -2.75 -6.45 14.55
N LEU A 146 -1.56 -6.57 13.95
CA LEU A 146 -1.06 -7.87 13.48
C LEU A 146 -0.68 -8.81 14.63
N ARG A 147 -0.21 -8.30 15.76
CA ARG A 147 0.06 -9.12 16.96
C ARG A 147 -1.19 -9.75 17.56
N GLN A 148 -2.34 -9.09 17.40
CA GLN A 148 -3.64 -9.60 17.84
C GLN A 148 -4.29 -10.57 16.83
N LEU A 149 -3.69 -10.73 15.64
CA LEU A 149 -4.15 -11.60 14.58
C LEU A 149 -3.07 -12.63 14.26
N PRO A 150 -2.98 -13.76 14.98
CA PRO A 150 -1.99 -14.79 14.67
C PRO A 150 -2.17 -15.32 13.24
N ALA A 151 -1.08 -15.47 12.48
CA ALA A 151 -1.18 -15.98 11.09
C ALA A 151 -1.93 -17.32 10.99
N ILE A 152 -1.75 -18.20 11.99
CA ILE A 152 -2.42 -19.52 12.04
C ILE A 152 -3.94 -19.44 12.19
N SER A 153 -4.51 -18.32 12.65
CA SER A 153 -5.97 -18.15 12.71
C SER A 153 -6.59 -17.77 11.37
N LEU A 154 -5.77 -17.38 10.38
CA LEU A 154 -6.21 -17.06 9.03
C LEU A 154 -6.41 -18.36 8.25
N ARG A 155 -7.58 -18.51 7.62
CA ARG A 155 -7.91 -19.73 6.86
C ARG A 155 -7.34 -19.72 5.45
N ASP A 156 -7.22 -18.53 4.87
CA ASP A 156 -6.82 -18.34 3.49
C ASP A 156 -5.30 -18.20 3.39
N ARG A 157 -4.69 -18.93 2.45
CA ARG A 157 -3.23 -18.94 2.26
C ARG A 157 -2.69 -17.55 1.88
N TYR A 158 -3.43 -16.78 1.08
CA TYR A 158 -3.02 -15.41 0.74
C TYR A 158 -2.94 -14.56 2.00
N ASP A 159 -3.97 -14.62 2.87
CA ASP A 159 -3.98 -13.86 4.12
C ASP A 159 -2.83 -14.26 5.05
N GLN A 160 -2.53 -15.55 5.16
CA GLN A 160 -1.40 -16.04 5.98
C GLN A 160 -0.06 -15.47 5.49
N LEU A 161 0.17 -15.50 4.17
CA LEU A 161 1.40 -14.98 3.59
C LEU A 161 1.46 -13.44 3.65
N GLU A 162 0.34 -12.77 3.39
CA GLU A 162 0.21 -11.32 3.54
C GLU A 162 0.53 -10.88 4.97
N HIS A 163 -0.02 -11.56 5.98
CA HIS A 163 0.27 -11.30 7.39
C HIS A 163 1.77 -11.36 7.68
N THR A 164 2.40 -12.47 7.29
CA THR A 164 3.81 -12.74 7.53
C THR A 164 4.69 -11.67 6.86
N TYR A 165 4.41 -11.36 5.60
CA TYR A 165 5.09 -10.31 4.85
C TYR A 165 4.93 -8.92 5.50
N ARG A 166 3.70 -8.55 5.88
CA ARG A 166 3.42 -7.25 6.50
C ARG A 166 4.10 -7.10 7.85
N SER A 167 4.15 -8.16 8.65
CA SER A 167 4.87 -8.19 9.92
C SER A 167 6.34 -7.82 9.72
N GLY A 168 7.00 -8.40 8.72
CA GLY A 168 8.37 -8.02 8.35
C GLY A 168 8.51 -6.54 7.96
N ARG A 169 7.65 -6.04 7.06
CA ARG A 169 7.64 -4.62 6.64
C ARG A 169 7.47 -3.66 7.82
N ILE A 170 6.55 -3.95 8.73
CA ILE A 170 6.27 -3.13 9.90
C ILE A 170 7.49 -3.12 10.84
N LEU A 171 8.07 -4.29 11.14
CA LEU A 171 9.25 -4.40 12.00
C LEU A 171 10.46 -3.67 11.42
N GLN A 172 10.66 -3.73 10.10
CA GLN A 172 11.72 -2.98 9.41
C GLN A 172 11.54 -1.47 9.65
N GLN A 173 10.32 -0.93 9.51
CA GLN A 173 10.05 0.49 9.75
C GLN A 173 10.11 0.90 11.23
N LEU A 174 9.93 -0.06 12.14
CA LEU A 174 10.14 0.13 13.58
C LEU A 174 11.61 0.01 14.01
N ASN A 175 12.57 0.02 13.07
CA ASN A 175 14.00 -0.15 13.32
C ASN A 175 14.34 -1.49 14.00
N ARG A 176 13.62 -2.57 13.66
CA ARG A 176 13.86 -3.94 14.14
C ARG A 176 14.24 -4.87 12.97
N PRO A 177 15.35 -4.59 12.25
CA PRO A 177 15.67 -5.25 11.00
C PRO A 177 15.96 -6.74 11.13
N LEU A 178 16.56 -7.20 12.24
CA LEU A 178 16.86 -8.61 12.46
C LEU A 178 15.58 -9.45 12.61
N GLU A 179 14.57 -8.91 13.30
CA GLU A 179 13.26 -9.57 13.40
C GLU A 179 12.52 -9.51 12.05
N ALA A 180 12.64 -8.40 11.32
CA ALA A 180 12.07 -8.29 9.98
C ALA A 180 12.63 -9.36 9.02
N LEU A 181 13.93 -9.65 9.09
CA LEU A 181 14.57 -10.70 8.30
C LEU A 181 13.97 -12.09 8.57
N GLN A 182 13.61 -12.42 9.81
CA GLN A 182 12.95 -13.70 10.13
C GLN A 182 11.59 -13.82 9.43
N PHE A 183 10.80 -12.76 9.45
CA PHE A 183 9.51 -12.73 8.73
C PHE A 183 9.69 -12.77 7.20
N TYR A 184 10.72 -12.10 6.67
CA TYR A 184 10.99 -12.15 5.23
C TYR A 184 11.50 -13.51 4.77
N GLU A 185 12.39 -14.15 5.53
CA GLU A 185 12.85 -15.51 5.26
C GLU A 185 11.65 -16.46 5.17
N LYS A 186 10.74 -16.40 6.16
CA LYS A 186 9.50 -17.17 6.14
C LYS A 186 8.62 -16.83 4.94
N THR A 187 8.44 -15.55 4.62
CA THR A 187 7.65 -15.10 3.46
C THR A 187 8.22 -15.64 2.14
N ILE A 188 9.55 -15.66 1.99
CA ILE A 188 10.21 -16.17 0.80
C ILE A 188 10.01 -17.68 0.71
N ALA A 189 10.32 -18.42 1.78
CA ALA A 189 10.23 -19.87 1.82
C ALA A 189 8.79 -20.37 1.56
N GLU A 190 7.79 -19.69 2.11
CA GLU A 190 6.39 -20.11 1.95
C GLU A 190 5.77 -19.61 0.65
N GLY A 191 6.30 -18.56 0.02
CA GLY A 191 5.60 -17.82 -1.04
C GLY A 191 6.32 -17.69 -2.38
N GLU A 192 7.51 -18.27 -2.55
CA GLU A 192 8.31 -18.08 -3.77
C GLU A 192 7.68 -18.63 -5.05
N ASP A 193 6.84 -19.66 -4.92
CA ASP A 193 6.09 -20.27 -6.02
C ASP A 193 4.69 -19.68 -6.19
N ASP A 194 4.24 -18.83 -5.26
CA ASP A 194 2.94 -18.17 -5.35
C ASP A 194 2.98 -17.02 -6.37
N PRO A 195 1.85 -16.72 -7.05
CA PRO A 195 1.81 -15.65 -8.04
C PRO A 195 1.88 -14.23 -7.44
N TRP A 196 1.85 -14.11 -6.12
CA TRP A 196 1.76 -12.84 -5.41
C TRP A 196 3.14 -12.23 -5.19
N TYR A 197 3.19 -10.89 -5.07
CA TYR A 197 4.46 -10.18 -5.02
C TYR A 197 5.22 -10.30 -3.68
N PHE A 198 4.61 -10.90 -2.65
CA PHE A 198 5.12 -10.89 -1.27
C PHE A 198 6.53 -11.46 -1.14
N ALA A 199 6.79 -12.66 -1.68
CA ALA A 199 8.11 -13.29 -1.62
C ALA A 199 9.18 -12.50 -2.39
N CYS A 200 8.84 -12.04 -3.61
CA CYS A 200 9.75 -11.22 -4.42
C CYS A 200 10.11 -9.91 -3.71
N ARG A 201 9.14 -9.25 -3.07
CA ARG A 201 9.38 -8.03 -2.31
C ARG A 201 10.13 -8.29 -0.99
N ALA A 202 9.84 -9.38 -0.29
CA ALA A 202 10.56 -9.78 0.92
C ALA A 202 12.06 -10.02 0.63
N ALA A 203 12.40 -10.67 -0.50
CA ALA A 203 13.78 -10.84 -0.93
C ALA A 203 14.47 -9.49 -1.21
N LEU A 204 13.78 -8.57 -1.90
CA LEU A 204 14.30 -7.22 -2.14
C LEU A 204 14.60 -6.46 -0.84
N GLU A 205 13.63 -6.41 0.09
CA GLU A 205 13.80 -5.70 1.36
C GLU A 205 14.87 -6.32 2.25
N SER A 206 14.99 -7.66 2.25
CA SER A 206 16.05 -8.35 2.96
C SER A 206 17.43 -8.00 2.39
N GLY A 207 17.55 -7.89 1.06
CA GLY A 207 18.76 -7.40 0.39
C GLY A 207 19.14 -5.99 0.83
N HIS A 208 18.17 -5.07 0.94
CA HIS A 208 18.39 -3.72 1.46
C HIS A 208 18.82 -3.70 2.94
N ILE A 209 18.27 -4.59 3.78
CA ILE A 209 18.70 -4.72 5.17
C ILE A 209 20.18 -5.16 5.24
N TYR A 210 20.55 -6.24 4.54
CA TYR A 210 21.94 -6.71 4.54
C TYR A 210 22.91 -5.71 3.92
N GLU A 211 22.48 -4.98 2.88
CA GLU A 211 23.24 -3.88 2.30
C GLU A 211 23.53 -2.80 3.35
N ALA A 212 22.51 -2.37 4.10
CA ALA A 212 22.66 -1.37 5.16
C ALA A 212 23.53 -1.86 6.33
N MET A 213 23.54 -3.17 6.60
CA MET A 213 24.41 -3.80 7.59
C MET A 213 25.86 -4.00 7.11
N GLY A 214 26.15 -3.74 5.83
CA GLY A 214 27.47 -3.94 5.23
C GLY A 214 27.76 -5.38 4.77
N ASP A 215 26.82 -6.31 4.91
CA ASP A 215 26.95 -7.69 4.43
C ASP A 215 26.61 -7.77 2.94
N ARG A 216 27.57 -7.37 2.11
CA ARG A 216 27.41 -7.32 0.65
C ARG A 216 27.14 -8.68 0.03
N SER A 217 27.66 -9.76 0.62
CA SER A 217 27.47 -11.12 0.10
C SER A 217 26.01 -11.50 0.21
N LYS A 218 25.43 -11.43 1.41
CA LYS A 218 24.01 -11.76 1.61
C LYS A 218 23.09 -10.80 0.87
N ALA A 219 23.45 -9.51 0.81
CA ALA A 219 22.68 -8.54 0.04
C ALA A 219 22.58 -8.94 -1.44
N ARG A 220 23.70 -9.37 -2.04
CA ARG A 220 23.75 -9.87 -3.42
C ARG A 220 22.86 -11.10 -3.59
N ASP A 221 23.01 -12.10 -2.73
CA ASP A 221 22.24 -13.34 -2.80
C ASP A 221 20.73 -13.06 -2.79
N LEU A 222 20.27 -12.12 -1.95
CA LEU A 222 18.85 -11.80 -1.85
C LEU A 222 18.33 -10.90 -2.98
N PHE A 223 19.17 -10.02 -3.54
CA PHE A 223 18.79 -9.33 -4.78
C PHE A 223 18.69 -10.31 -5.96
N GLU A 224 19.57 -11.30 -6.05
CA GLU A 224 19.48 -12.38 -7.06
C GLU A 224 18.22 -13.24 -6.83
N LYS A 225 17.92 -13.58 -5.58
CA LYS A 225 16.66 -14.27 -5.22
C LYS A 225 15.42 -13.46 -5.62
N CYS A 226 15.43 -12.14 -5.44
CA CYS A 226 14.34 -11.28 -5.93
C CYS A 226 14.15 -11.41 -7.45
N LEU A 227 15.25 -11.46 -8.21
CA LEU A 227 15.21 -11.61 -9.67
C LEU A 227 14.74 -12.99 -10.14
N SER A 228 14.96 -14.04 -9.35
CA SER A 228 14.50 -15.39 -9.69
C SER A 228 12.98 -15.56 -9.51
N ILE A 229 12.37 -14.87 -8.55
CA ILE A 229 10.93 -14.93 -8.27
C ILE A 229 10.16 -14.09 -9.30
N LYS A 230 9.11 -14.66 -9.91
CA LYS A 230 8.36 -14.05 -11.02
C LYS A 230 6.89 -13.81 -10.64
N PRO A 231 6.59 -12.80 -9.79
CA PRO A 231 5.22 -12.52 -9.40
C PRO A 231 4.41 -11.99 -10.59
N LYS A 232 3.09 -12.17 -10.54
CA LYS A 232 2.15 -11.59 -11.52
C LYS A 232 2.09 -10.06 -11.39
N GLU A 233 2.33 -9.54 -10.20
CA GLU A 233 2.18 -8.12 -9.86
C GLU A 233 3.52 -7.48 -9.55
N HIS A 234 3.69 -6.20 -9.91
CA HIS A 234 4.84 -5.35 -9.60
C HIS A 234 6.22 -5.85 -10.04
N ARG A 235 6.30 -6.98 -10.77
CA ARG A 235 7.55 -7.64 -11.17
C ARG A 235 8.58 -6.69 -11.75
N THR A 236 8.20 -5.87 -12.73
CA THR A 236 9.13 -4.95 -13.41
C THR A 236 9.79 -4.00 -12.42
N GLY A 237 9.00 -3.35 -11.55
CA GLY A 237 9.52 -2.42 -10.55
C GLY A 237 10.42 -3.10 -9.52
N LEU A 238 10.02 -4.29 -9.04
CA LEU A 238 10.81 -5.08 -8.09
C LEU A 238 12.15 -5.51 -8.69
N HIS A 239 12.14 -6.04 -9.91
CA HIS A 239 13.35 -6.48 -10.59
C HIS A 239 14.27 -5.32 -10.96
N GLN A 240 13.74 -4.16 -11.32
CA GLN A 240 14.54 -2.95 -11.52
C GLN A 240 15.22 -2.49 -10.21
N ALA A 241 14.49 -2.50 -9.10
CA ALA A 241 15.04 -2.16 -7.78
C ALA A 241 16.14 -3.14 -7.35
N ALA A 242 15.94 -4.44 -7.55
CA ALA A 242 16.95 -5.47 -7.25
C ALA A 242 18.22 -5.30 -8.10
N LYS A 243 18.08 -5.02 -9.41
CA LYS A 243 19.23 -4.73 -10.29
C LYS A 243 19.99 -3.49 -9.84
N ALA A 244 19.30 -2.44 -9.40
CA ALA A 244 19.93 -1.27 -8.83
C ALA A 244 20.69 -1.60 -7.52
N GLY A 245 20.12 -2.46 -6.67
CA GLY A 245 20.77 -3.01 -5.48
C GLY A 245 22.05 -3.77 -5.81
N LEU A 246 22.00 -4.72 -6.76
CA LEU A 246 23.16 -5.44 -7.26
C LEU A 246 24.26 -4.51 -7.78
N GLY A 247 23.89 -3.38 -8.38
CA GLY A 247 24.84 -2.35 -8.81
C GLY A 247 25.65 -1.73 -7.66
N ARG A 248 25.08 -1.65 -6.45
CA ARG A 248 25.71 -1.04 -5.26
C ARG A 248 26.53 -2.03 -4.44
N VAL A 249 26.17 -3.32 -4.47
CA VAL A 249 26.84 -4.40 -3.72
C VAL A 249 27.84 -5.20 -4.55
N LYS A 250 28.33 -4.62 -5.65
CA LYS A 250 29.44 -5.20 -6.43
C LYS A 250 30.72 -5.31 -5.60
#